data_AF-A0A3C1EEJ5-F1
#
_entry.id   AF-A0A3C1EEJ5-F1
#
_cell.length_a   1.000
_cell.length_b   1.000
_cell.length_c   1.000
_cell.angle_alpha   90.00
_cell.angle_beta   90.00
_cell.angle_gamma   90.00
#
_symmetry.space_group_name_H-M   'P 1'
#
loop_
_entity.id
_entity.type
_entity.pdbx_description
1 polymer ?
#
loop_
_entity_poly.entity_id
_entity_poly.type
_entity_poly.pdbx_seq_one_letter_code
_entity_poly.pdbx_strand_id
1 'polypeptide(L)'
;MVDAVLEDYRTAPIGEREKALFAFIEKMNRESSRLGKEDMEQVKAAGWSEEAIYDAITVCALFNFYNKWIDATGVSDMTAAAYAASGERLATAGYVPPPE
;
A
#
# COMPACT_ATOMS: atom_id res chain seq x y z
N MET A 1 2.30 11.88 -10.94
CA MET A 1 1.97 10.45 -11.13
C MET A 1 1.42 9.87 -9.84
N VAL A 2 2.18 9.87 -8.74
CA VAL A 2 1.73 9.34 -7.44
C VAL A 2 0.44 9.99 -6.96
N ASP A 3 0.32 11.33 -7.02
CA ASP A 3 -0.91 12.04 -6.61
C ASP A 3 -2.15 11.56 -7.36
N ALA A 4 -2.04 11.31 -8.67
CA ALA A 4 -3.15 10.80 -9.47
C ALA A 4 -3.55 9.37 -9.08
N VAL A 5 -2.58 8.53 -8.69
CA VAL A 5 -2.85 7.18 -8.19
C VAL A 5 -3.55 7.21 -6.83
N LEU A 6 -3.15 8.15 -5.96
CA LEU A 6 -3.77 8.36 -4.65
C LEU A 6 -5.20 8.89 -4.77
N GLU A 7 -5.48 9.74 -5.76
CA GLU A 7 -6.82 10.24 -6.04
C GLU A 7 -7.72 9.14 -6.63
N ASP A 8 -7.31 8.54 -7.75
CA ASP A 8 -7.98 7.38 -8.35
C ASP A 8 -7.05 6.62 -9.30
N TYR A 9 -6.53 5.48 -8.84
CA TYR A 9 -5.66 4.61 -9.63
C TYR A 9 -6.27 4.13 -10.96
N ARG A 10 -7.61 4.09 -11.08
CA ARG A 10 -8.30 3.63 -12.30
C ARG A 10 -8.15 4.64 -13.43
N THR A 11 -8.06 5.93 -13.10
CA THR A 11 -7.89 7.04 -14.04
C THR A 11 -6.45 7.54 -14.15
N ALA A 12 -5.59 7.15 -13.22
CA ALA A 12 -4.19 7.54 -13.18
C ALA A 12 -3.41 7.08 -14.45
N PRO A 13 -2.37 7.82 -14.86
CA PRO A 13 -1.53 7.49 -16.02
C PRO A 13 -0.52 6.37 -15.68
N ILE A 14 -1.02 5.22 -15.25
CA ILE A 14 -0.28 3.98 -14.97
C ILE A 14 -0.73 2.87 -15.93
N GLY A 15 0.07 1.82 -16.08
CA GLY A 15 -0.25 0.72 -16.96
C GLY A 15 -1.45 -0.11 -16.47
N GLU A 16 -2.09 -0.81 -17.40
CA GLU A 16 -3.22 -1.70 -17.11
C GLU A 16 -2.82 -2.86 -16.17
N ARG A 17 -1.54 -3.27 -16.22
CA ARG A 17 -0.97 -4.25 -15.30
C ARG A 17 -1.00 -3.74 -13.86
N GLU A 18 -0.58 -2.50 -13.60
CA GLU A 18 -0.63 -1.90 -12.27
C GLU A 18 -2.07 -1.71 -11.79
N LYS A 19 -2.98 -1.27 -12.67
CA LYS A 19 -4.41 -1.15 -12.34
C LYS A 19 -5.03 -2.48 -11.93
N ALA A 20 -4.69 -3.58 -12.62
CA ALA A 20 -5.17 -4.92 -12.26
C ALA A 20 -4.68 -5.36 -10.87
N LEU A 21 -3.42 -5.09 -10.53
CA LEU A 21 -2.89 -5.36 -9.18
C LEU A 21 -3.61 -4.53 -8.12
N PHE A 22 -3.81 -3.23 -8.37
CA PHE A 22 -4.50 -2.36 -7.42
C PHE A 22 -5.97 -2.72 -7.25
N ALA A 23 -6.67 -3.16 -8.30
CA ALA A 23 -8.03 -3.68 -8.19
C ALA A 23 -8.09 -4.95 -7.31
N PHE A 24 -7.14 -5.87 -7.48
CA PHE A 24 -7.02 -7.06 -6.63
C PHE A 24 -6.77 -6.68 -5.16
N ILE A 25 -5.82 -5.77 -4.90
CA ILE A 25 -5.49 -5.30 -3.54
C ILE A 25 -6.65 -4.51 -2.91
N GLU A 26 -7.37 -3.70 -3.68
CA GLU A 26 -8.58 -3.02 -3.21
C GLU A 26 -9.63 -4.03 -2.75
N LYS A 27 -9.91 -5.06 -3.58
CA LYS A 27 -10.84 -6.13 -3.21
C LYS A 27 -10.37 -6.87 -1.96
N MET A 28 -9.07 -7.16 -1.85
CA MET A 28 -8.49 -7.76 -0.65
C MET A 28 -8.74 -6.91 0.61
N ASN A 29 -8.53 -5.59 0.52
CA ASN A 29 -8.68 -4.70 1.68
C ASN A 29 -10.14 -4.52 2.11
N ARG A 30 -11.09 -4.52 1.16
CA ARG A 30 -12.51 -4.23 1.43
C ARG A 30 -13.37 -5.48 1.63
N GLU A 31 -13.06 -6.55 0.90
CA GLU A 31 -13.93 -7.70 0.68
C GLU A 31 -13.15 -9.03 0.65
N SER A 32 -12.13 -9.18 1.51
CA SER A 32 -11.26 -10.36 1.53
C SER A 32 -12.00 -11.71 1.58
N SER A 33 -13.17 -11.77 2.23
CA SER A 33 -14.01 -12.97 2.30
C SER A 33 -14.64 -13.38 0.96
N ARG A 34 -14.61 -12.50 -0.05
CA ARG A 34 -15.10 -12.72 -1.41
C ARG A 34 -13.98 -12.95 -2.42
N LEU A 35 -12.73 -12.98 -1.96
CA LEU A 35 -11.61 -13.35 -2.83
C LEU A 35 -11.66 -14.83 -3.18
N GLY A 36 -11.43 -15.13 -4.44
CA GLY A 36 -11.39 -16.48 -4.99
C GLY A 36 -10.18 -16.70 -5.88
N LYS A 37 -10.12 -17.90 -6.45
CA LYS A 37 -9.05 -18.31 -7.37
C LYS A 37 -9.05 -17.46 -8.64
N GLU A 38 -10.23 -17.05 -9.08
CA GLU A 38 -10.45 -16.23 -10.28
C GLU A 38 -9.79 -14.85 -10.15
N ASP A 39 -9.78 -14.26 -8.95
CA ASP A 39 -9.13 -12.96 -8.72
C ASP A 39 -7.60 -13.07 -8.87
N MET A 40 -7.01 -14.14 -8.35
CA MET A 40 -5.58 -14.45 -8.52
C MET A 40 -5.23 -14.71 -9.99
N GLU A 41 -6.09 -15.44 -10.71
CA GLU A 41 -5.90 -15.72 -12.14
C GLU A 41 -5.95 -14.45 -12.98
N GLN A 42 -6.86 -13.51 -12.67
CA GLN A 42 -6.96 -12.22 -13.37
C GLN A 42 -5.68 -11.37 -13.22
N VAL A 43 -5.15 -11.23 -12.00
CA VAL A 43 -3.93 -10.44 -11.79
C VAL A 43 -2.69 -11.11 -12.40
N LYS A 44 -2.64 -12.46 -12.41
CA LYS A 44 -1.59 -13.21 -13.12
C LYS A 44 -1.70 -13.05 -14.65
N ALA A 45 -2.91 -13.05 -15.20
CA ALA A 45 -3.16 -12.83 -16.62
C ALA A 45 -2.75 -11.40 -17.07
N ALA A 46 -2.77 -10.42 -16.16
CA ALA A 46 -2.23 -9.09 -16.39
C ALA A 46 -0.68 -9.04 -16.41
N GLY A 47 -0.01 -10.18 -16.16
CA GLY A 47 1.43 -10.34 -16.29
C GLY A 47 2.20 -10.28 -14.97
N TRP A 48 1.54 -10.27 -13.80
CA TRP A 48 2.22 -10.35 -12.51
C TRP A 48 2.68 -11.78 -12.19
N SER A 49 3.90 -11.89 -11.69
CA SER A 49 4.35 -13.15 -11.08
C SER A 49 3.62 -13.37 -9.76
N GLU A 50 3.51 -14.63 -9.38
CA GLU A 50 2.91 -14.99 -8.09
C GLU A 50 3.70 -14.40 -6.91
N GLU A 51 5.03 -14.39 -7.01
CA GLU A 51 5.92 -13.74 -6.03
C GLU A 51 5.57 -12.25 -5.86
N ALA A 52 5.45 -11.48 -6.95
CA ALA A 52 5.11 -10.06 -6.87
C ALA A 52 3.71 -9.82 -6.28
N ILE A 53 2.77 -10.72 -6.53
CA ILE A 53 1.43 -10.65 -5.93
C ILE A 53 1.51 -10.92 -4.42
N TYR A 54 2.30 -11.91 -3.99
CA TYR A 54 2.52 -12.20 -2.57
C TYR A 54 3.25 -11.07 -1.84
N ASP A 55 4.21 -10.42 -2.48
CA ASP A 55 4.87 -9.23 -1.93
C ASP A 55 3.86 -8.10 -1.72
N ALA A 56 3.02 -7.81 -2.72
CA ALA A 56 1.99 -6.78 -2.63
C ALA A 56 0.95 -7.10 -1.53
N ILE A 57 0.48 -8.35 -1.46
CA ILE A 57 -0.40 -8.83 -0.38
C ILE A 57 0.26 -8.62 0.97
N THR A 58 1.53 -8.98 1.11
CA THR A 58 2.26 -8.92 2.38
C THR A 58 2.36 -7.48 2.88
N VAL A 59 2.77 -6.55 2.03
CA VAL A 59 2.85 -5.12 2.37
C VAL A 59 1.47 -4.60 2.78
N CYS A 60 0.45 -4.79 1.94
CA CYS A 60 -0.87 -4.22 2.19
C CYS A 60 -1.59 -4.85 3.40
N ALA A 61 -1.45 -6.16 3.62
CA ALA A 61 -2.00 -6.83 4.78
C ALA A 61 -1.33 -6.35 6.09
N LEU A 62 -0.01 -6.10 6.05
CA LEU A 62 0.71 -5.57 7.20
C LEU A 62 0.24 -4.15 7.58
N PHE A 63 0.04 -3.27 6.59
CA PHE A 63 -0.53 -1.95 6.83
C PHE A 63 -1.96 -2.01 7.37
N ASN A 64 -2.81 -2.92 6.87
CA ASN A 64 -4.15 -3.12 7.46
C ASN A 64 -4.07 -3.51 8.94
N PHE A 65 -3.12 -4.37 9.31
CA PHE A 65 -2.89 -4.75 10.70
C PHE A 65 -2.42 -3.57 11.56
N TYR A 66 -1.41 -2.82 11.09
CA TYR A 66 -0.89 -1.66 11.83
C TYR A 66 -1.93 -0.56 12.00
N ASN A 67 -2.66 -0.21 10.94
CA ASN A 67 -3.72 0.80 11.01
C ASN A 67 -4.75 0.41 12.09
N LYS A 68 -5.25 -0.83 12.05
CA LYS A 68 -6.21 -1.32 13.06
C LYS A 68 -5.64 -1.27 14.49
N TRP A 69 -4.38 -1.63 14.68
CA TRP A 69 -3.74 -1.59 16.00
C TRP A 69 -3.60 -0.14 16.49
N ILE A 70 -3.02 0.74 15.68
CA ILE A 70 -2.82 2.15 16.02
C ILE A 70 -4.18 2.81 16.34
N ASP A 71 -5.17 2.63 15.47
CA ASP A 71 -6.53 3.14 15.66
C ASP A 71 -7.14 2.66 16.99
N ALA A 72 -6.97 1.39 17.33
CA ALA A 72 -7.49 0.81 18.56
C ALA A 72 -6.80 1.33 19.83
N THR A 73 -5.56 1.81 19.72
CA THR A 73 -4.78 2.33 20.86
C THR A 73 -4.93 3.85 21.05
N GLY A 74 -5.55 4.55 20.10
CA GLY A 74 -5.78 5.99 20.16
C GLY A 74 -4.51 6.83 19.96
N VAL A 75 -3.47 6.24 19.38
CA VAL A 75 -2.26 6.97 18.98
C VAL A 75 -2.65 7.99 17.90
N SER A 76 -2.24 9.24 18.09
CA SER A 76 -2.56 10.33 17.15
C SER A 76 -1.58 10.38 15.99
N ASP A 77 -2.09 10.75 14.81
CA ASP A 77 -1.26 11.02 13.64
C ASP A 77 -0.27 12.15 13.90
N MET A 78 0.87 12.10 13.21
CA MET A 78 1.79 13.22 13.18
C MET A 78 1.20 14.36 12.32
N THR A 79 1.62 15.60 12.57
CA THR A 79 1.27 16.70 11.67
C THR A 79 1.91 16.49 10.29
N ALA A 80 1.32 17.05 9.23
CA ALA A 80 1.90 16.97 7.88
C ALA A 80 3.36 17.45 7.83
N ALA A 81 3.68 18.52 8.57
CA ALA A 81 5.04 19.04 8.69
C ALA A 81 5.98 18.03 9.37
N ALA A 82 5.50 17.33 10.40
CA ALA A 82 6.28 16.33 11.11
C ALA A 82 6.50 15.06 10.26
N TYR A 83 5.51 14.64 9.44
CA TYR A 83 5.70 13.58 8.44
C TYR A 83 6.75 13.98 7.39
N ALA A 84 6.71 15.22 6.87
CA ALA A 84 7.69 15.71 5.91
C ALA A 84 9.12 15.71 6.49
N ALA A 85 9.29 16.23 7.71
CA ALA A 85 10.57 16.23 8.41
C ALA A 85 11.10 14.80 8.67
N SER A 86 10.20 13.87 9.04
CA SER A 86 10.55 12.45 9.21
C SER A 86 11.00 11.83 7.89
N GLY A 87 10.31 12.12 6.78
CA GLY A 87 10.66 11.66 5.44
C GLY A 87 12.04 12.14 4.98
N GLU A 88 12.34 13.43 5.17
CA GLU A 88 13.65 14.01 4.86
C GLU A 88 14.76 13.36 5.68
N ARG A 89 14.55 13.17 6.98
CA ARG A 89 15.49 12.48 7.86
C ARG A 89 15.74 11.03 7.42
N LEU A 90 14.68 10.27 7.13
CA LEU A 90 14.81 8.88 6.68
C LEU A 90 15.56 8.78 5.34
N ALA A 91 15.31 9.71 4.42
CA ALA A 91 15.97 9.72 3.11
C ALA A 91 17.47 10.08 3.20
N THR A 92 17.87 10.91 4.16
CA THR A 92 19.24 11.44 4.27
C THR A 92 20.11 10.71 5.30
N ALA A 93 19.52 10.30 6.42
CA ALA A 93 20.21 9.72 7.58
C ALA A 93 19.74 8.29 7.93
N GLY A 94 18.75 7.76 7.20
CA GLY A 94 18.17 6.45 7.49
C GLY A 94 17.45 6.41 8.83
N TYR A 95 17.47 5.24 9.48
CA TYR A 95 16.80 5.02 10.77
C TYR A 95 17.61 5.46 11.99
N VAL A 96 18.78 6.07 11.80
CA VAL A 96 19.63 6.52 12.91
C VAL A 96 18.90 7.64 13.68
N PRO A 97 18.77 7.56 15.01
CA PRO A 97 18.19 8.64 15.80
C PRO A 97 19.12 9.87 15.78
N PRO A 98 18.59 11.10 15.92
CA PRO A 98 19.43 12.28 16.06
C PRO A 98 20.37 12.14 17.27
N PRO A 99 21.60 12.67 17.21
CA PRO A 99 22.45 12.75 18.40
C PRO A 99 21.76 13.57 19.49
N GLU A 100 21.92 13.13 20.74
CA GLU A 100 21.39 13.80 21.96
C GLU A 100 21.96 15.21 22.17
#